data_AF-A0AAX0M3C4-F1
#
_entry.id   AF-A0AAX0M3C4-F1
#
_cell.length_a   1.000
_cell.length_b   1.000
_cell.length_c   1.000
_cell.angle_alpha   90.00
_cell.angle_beta   90.00
_cell.angle_gamma   90.00
#
_symmetry.space_group_name_H-M   'P 1'
#
loop_
_entity.id
_entity.type
_entity.pdbx_description
1 polymer ?
#
loop_
_entity_poly.entity_id
_entity_poly.type
_entity_poly.pdbx_seq_one_letter_code
_entity_poly.pdbx_strand_id
1 'polypeptide(L)'
;MATAELNLHTYQDIYKQGQDAKSKGVTPVQAHEIAEQVYMSGVNATGGEQTYMHLKEHKTQITPDERASQLWGQTLKETFLDGYNGVK
;
A
#
# COMPACT_ATOMS: atom_id res chain seq x y z
N MET A 1 4.71 21.82 4.53
CA MET A 1 5.07 20.87 3.46
C MET A 1 6.11 19.89 4.01
N ALA A 2 5.71 18.89 4.81
CA ALA A 2 6.66 18.03 5.53
C ALA A 2 6.35 16.53 5.45
N THR A 3 5.22 16.13 4.85
CA THR A 3 4.80 14.73 4.78
C THR A 3 5.31 13.98 3.54
N ALA A 4 5.75 14.70 2.50
CA ALA A 4 6.25 14.08 1.26
C ALA A 4 7.72 13.62 1.39
N GLU A 5 8.58 14.42 2.03
CA GLU A 5 9.99 14.07 2.26
C GLU A 5 10.16 12.96 3.30
N LEU A 6 9.30 12.92 4.32
CA LEU A 6 9.36 11.91 5.40
C LEU A 6 9.06 10.49 4.89
N ASN A 7 8.32 10.38 3.78
CA ASN A 7 7.83 9.13 3.22
C ASN A 7 8.62 8.64 2.01
N LEU A 8 9.59 9.43 1.52
CA LEU A 8 10.37 9.11 0.34
C LEU A 8 11.16 7.80 0.48
N HIS A 9 11.69 7.52 1.67
CA HIS A 9 12.41 6.28 1.95
C HIS A 9 11.47 5.07 1.85
N THR A 10 10.27 5.17 2.44
CA THR A 10 9.24 4.13 2.36
C THR A 10 8.87 3.80 0.92
N TYR A 11 8.68 4.82 0.08
CA TYR A 11 8.40 4.60 -1.34
C TYR A 11 9.56 3.91 -2.06
N GLN A 12 10.80 4.33 -1.81
CA GLN A 12 11.99 3.70 -2.40
C GLN A 12 12.14 2.23 -1.97
N ASP A 13 11.87 1.92 -0.71
CA ASP A 13 11.93 0.55 -0.19
C ASP A 13 10.84 -0.33 -0.79
N ILE A 14 9.60 0.14 -0.85
CA ILE A 14 8.49 -0.59 -1.46
C ILE A 14 8.71 -0.80 -2.96
N TYR A 15 9.23 0.20 -3.66
CA TYR A 15 9.59 0.08 -5.07
C TYR A 15 10.69 -0.98 -5.28
N LYS A 16 11.74 -0.99 -4.44
CA LYS A 16 12.77 -2.04 -4.47
C LYS A 16 12.21 -3.42 -4.15
N GLN A 17 11.25 -3.54 -3.24
CA GLN A 17 10.58 -4.82 -2.96
C GLN A 17 9.86 -5.35 -4.20
N GLY A 18 9.21 -4.48 -4.98
CA GLY A 18 8.62 -4.85 -6.26
C GLY A 18 9.66 -5.37 -7.26
N GLN A 19 10.78 -4.66 -7.39
CA GLN A 19 11.89 -5.06 -8.27
C GLN A 19 12.48 -6.42 -7.86
N ASP A 20 12.72 -6.61 -6.55
CA ASP A 20 13.26 -7.85 -6.00
C ASP A 20 12.29 -9.02 -6.17
N ALA A 21 10.98 -8.81 -5.99
CA ALA A 21 9.95 -9.80 -6.28
C ALA A 21 10.02 -10.26 -7.75
N LYS A 22 10.17 -9.32 -8.69
CA LYS A 22 10.35 -9.66 -10.10
C LYS A 22 11.63 -10.47 -10.33
N SER A 23 12.74 -10.06 -9.75
CA SER A 23 14.03 -10.76 -9.85
C SER A 23 14.00 -12.17 -9.24
N LYS A 24 13.18 -12.40 -8.22
CA LYS A 24 12.94 -13.70 -7.59
C LYS A 24 11.98 -14.61 -8.37
N GLY A 25 11.45 -14.15 -9.50
CA GLY A 25 10.52 -14.92 -10.34
C GLY A 25 9.10 -14.99 -9.77
N VAL A 26 8.70 -14.05 -8.91
CA VAL A 26 7.32 -13.92 -8.43
C VAL A 26 6.41 -13.68 -9.63
N THR A 27 5.34 -14.46 -9.74
CA THR A 27 4.37 -14.33 -10.84
C THR A 27 3.53 -13.06 -10.67
N PRO A 28 2.92 -12.52 -11.75
CA PRO A 28 2.08 -11.33 -11.64
C PRO A 28 0.94 -11.49 -10.63
N VAL A 29 0.36 -12.70 -10.53
CA VAL A 29 -0.69 -13.01 -9.56
C VAL A 29 -0.17 -12.87 -8.13
N GLN A 30 0.98 -13.47 -7.82
CA GLN A 30 1.60 -13.37 -6.51
C GLN A 30 2.07 -11.95 -6.20
N ALA A 31 2.52 -11.20 -7.21
CA ALA A 31 2.88 -9.80 -7.06
C ALA A 31 1.67 -8.95 -6.65
N HIS A 32 0.49 -9.22 -7.22
CA HIS A 32 -0.75 -8.58 -6.78
C HIS A 32 -1.11 -8.93 -5.34
N GLU A 33 -0.98 -10.19 -4.92
CA GLU A 33 -1.22 -10.60 -3.53
C GLU A 33 -0.27 -9.90 -2.55
N ILE A 34 1.01 -9.79 -2.89
CA ILE A 34 2.00 -9.04 -2.10
C ILE A 34 1.65 -7.55 -2.05
N ALA A 35 1.25 -6.97 -3.19
CA ALA A 35 0.83 -5.58 -3.26
C ALA A 35 -0.42 -5.31 -2.40
N GLU A 36 -1.33 -6.28 -2.26
CA GLU A 36 -2.45 -6.20 -1.33
C GLU A 36 -2.02 -6.27 0.14
N GLN A 37 -0.98 -7.04 0.47
CA GLN A 37 -0.40 -7.01 1.82
C GLN A 37 0.27 -5.66 2.12
N VAL A 38 0.96 -5.07 1.14
CA VAL A 38 1.53 -3.72 1.25
C VAL A 38 0.43 -2.68 1.47
N TYR A 39 -0.70 -2.79 0.76
CA TYR A 39 -1.88 -1.97 0.99
C TYR A 39 -2.36 -2.06 2.44
N MET A 40 -2.63 -3.27 2.93
CA MET A 40 -3.14 -3.47 4.28
C MET A 40 -2.16 -2.98 5.35
N SER A 41 -0.86 -3.18 5.14
CA SER A 41 0.18 -2.67 6.03
C SER A 41 0.19 -1.14 6.07
N GLY A 42 0.04 -0.48 4.91
CA GLY A 42 -0.06 0.98 4.83
C GLY A 42 -1.29 1.54 5.55
N VAL A 43 -2.45 0.91 5.35
CA VAL A 43 -3.70 1.31 6.03
C VAL A 43 -3.58 1.18 7.55
N ASN A 44 -3.00 0.08 8.04
CA ASN A 44 -2.84 -0.14 9.48
C ASN A 44 -1.80 0.80 10.10
N ALA A 45 -0.71 1.11 9.38
CA ALA A 45 0.36 1.98 9.87
C ALA A 45 -0.07 3.43 10.09
N THR A 46 -1.14 3.87 9.43
CA THR A 46 -1.66 5.24 9.50
C THR A 46 -2.78 5.43 10.53
N GLY A 47 -3.08 4.41 11.34
CA GLY A 47 -4.12 4.50 12.37
C GLY A 47 -5.52 4.19 11.86
N GLY A 48 -5.66 3.70 10.63
CA GLY A 48 -6.87 3.03 10.13
C GLY A 48 -7.13 1.69 10.82
N GLU A 49 -6.97 1.63 12.14
CA GLU A 49 -7.29 0.45 12.92
C GLU A 49 -8.81 0.26 12.94
N GLN A 50 -9.23 -0.94 12.51
CA GLN A 50 -10.50 -1.64 12.78
C GLN A 50 -11.62 -1.59 11.72
N THR A 51 -11.78 -0.57 10.87
CA THR A 51 -12.98 -0.56 9.99
C THR A 51 -12.87 -1.51 8.79
N TYR A 52 -11.66 -1.83 8.30
CA TYR A 52 -11.52 -2.67 7.10
C TYR A 52 -11.93 -4.15 7.33
N MET A 53 -11.82 -4.66 8.56
CA MET A 53 -12.26 -6.03 8.89
C MET A 53 -13.77 -6.14 9.17
N HIS A 54 -14.48 -5.01 9.31
CA HIS A 54 -15.91 -4.96 9.68
C HIS A 54 -16.80 -4.37 8.57
N LEU A 55 -16.44 -4.50 7.29
CA LEU A 55 -17.24 -4.03 6.16
C LEU A 55 -18.47 -4.91 5.82
N LYS A 56 -18.88 -5.80 6.73
CA LYS A 56 -20.24 -6.35 6.72
C LYS A 56 -21.08 -5.53 7.71
N GLU A 57 -21.96 -4.70 7.15
CA GLU A 57 -23.24 -4.24 7.73
C GLU A 57 -23.45 -2.77 8.14
N HIS A 58 -22.44 -1.89 8.24
CA HIS A 58 -22.74 -0.49 8.61
C HIS A 58 -22.23 0.54 7.61
N LYS A 59 -23.17 1.40 7.15
CA LYS A 59 -22.95 2.66 6.44
C LYS A 59 -22.24 3.68 7.34
N THR A 60 -21.10 3.31 7.91
CA THR A 60 -20.30 4.20 8.75
C THR A 60 -19.61 5.19 7.81
N GLN A 61 -19.84 6.49 8.01
CA GLN A 61 -19.15 7.52 7.25
C GLN A 61 -17.65 7.32 7.41
N ILE A 62 -16.95 7.02 6.32
CA ILE A 62 -15.48 6.91 6.31
C ILE A 62 -14.94 8.25 6.78
N THR A 63 -14.22 8.26 7.89
CA THR A 63 -13.62 9.48 8.41
C THR A 63 -12.53 9.96 7.44
N PRO A 64 -12.22 11.28 7.41
CA PRO A 64 -11.13 11.79 6.58
C PRO A 64 -9.79 11.10 6.82
N ASP A 65 -9.57 10.62 8.06
CA ASP A 65 -8.36 9.93 8.49
C ASP A 65 -8.28 8.48 7.96
N GLU A 66 -9.39 7.74 8.02
CA GLU A 66 -9.50 6.43 7.37
C GLU A 66 -9.33 6.54 5.85
N ARG A 67 -9.86 7.60 5.24
CA ARG A 67 -9.67 7.86 3.81
C ARG A 67 -8.22 8.17 3.49
N ALA A 68 -7.53 8.94 4.32
CA ALA A 68 -6.10 9.20 4.17
C ALA A 68 -5.28 7.91 4.30
N SER A 69 -5.64 7.04 5.24
CA SER A 69 -5.03 5.72 5.44
C SER A 69 -5.21 4.81 4.23
N GLN A 70 -6.42 4.75 3.67
CA GLN A 70 -6.73 4.00 2.45
C GLN A 70 -5.96 4.53 1.23
N LEU A 71 -5.91 5.85 1.07
CA LEU A 71 -5.14 6.48 -0.02
C LEU A 71 -3.66 6.18 0.11
N TRP A 72 -3.11 6.27 1.33
CA TRP A 72 -1.72 5.94 1.61
C TRP A 72 -1.40 4.47 1.28
N GLY A 73 -2.21 3.54 1.78
CA GLY A 73 -2.07 2.11 1.44
C GLY A 73 -2.16 1.87 -0.07
N GLN A 74 -3.05 2.58 -0.77
CA GLN A 74 -3.19 2.46 -2.22
C GLN A 74 -1.94 2.96 -2.94
N THR A 75 -1.37 4.10 -2.52
CA THR A 75 -0.13 4.61 -3.11
C THR A 75 1.04 3.65 -2.90
N LEU A 76 1.16 3.02 -1.73
CA LEU A 76 2.19 2.01 -1.50
C LEU A 76 2.00 0.76 -2.37
N LYS A 77 0.75 0.29 -2.52
CA LYS A 77 0.42 -0.82 -3.43
C LYS A 77 0.84 -0.53 -4.86
N GLU A 78 0.50 0.65 -5.36
CA GLU A 78 0.88 1.08 -6.72
C GLU A 78 2.40 1.19 -6.85
N THR A 79 3.08 1.74 -5.85
CA THR A 79 4.55 1.85 -5.83
C THR A 79 5.23 0.47 -5.92
N PHE A 80 4.71 -0.53 -5.21
CA PHE A 80 5.21 -1.90 -5.31
C PHE A 80 5.05 -2.46 -6.73
N LEU A 81 3.86 -2.28 -7.32
CA LEU A 81 3.55 -2.76 -8.65
C LEU A 81 4.38 -2.03 -9.72
N ASP A 82 4.64 -0.73 -9.55
CA ASP A 82 5.52 0.04 -10.43
C ASP A 82 6.94 -0.50 -10.40
N GLY A 83 7.46 -0.81 -9.21
CA GLY A 83 8.75 -1.48 -9.03
C GLY A 83 8.79 -2.85 -9.69
N TYR A 84 7.74 -3.65 -9.50
CA TYR A 84 7.61 -4.98 -10.11
C TYR A 84 7.51 -4.91 -11.65
N ASN A 85 6.76 -3.96 -12.18
CA ASN A 85 6.60 -3.76 -13.61
C ASN A 85 7.83 -3.10 -14.25
N GLY A 86 8.66 -2.42 -13.46
CA GLY A 86 9.83 -1.68 -13.93
C GLY A 86 9.46 -0.33 -14.54
N VAL A 87 8.36 0.26 -14.08
CA VAL A 87 7.92 1.61 -14.45
C VAL A 87 8.92 2.61 -13.84
N LYS A 88 9.48 3.49 -14.67
CA LYS A 88 10.50 4.49 -14.28
C LYS A 88 9.89 5.86 -14.05
#